data_AF-A0A3D0NU82-F1
#
_entry.id   AF-A0A3D0NU82-F1
#
_cell.length_a   1.000
_cell.length_b   1.000
_cell.length_c   1.000
_cell.angle_alpha   90.00
_cell.angle_beta   90.00
_cell.angle_gamma   90.00
#
_symmetry.space_group_name_H-M   'P 1'
#
loop_
_entity.id
_entity.type
_entity.pdbx_description
1 polymer ?
#
loop_
_entity_poly.entity_id
_entity_poly.type
_entity_poly.pdbx_seq_one_letter_code
_entity_poly.pdbx_strand_id
1 'polypeptide(L)'
;FEEINGGTWLESRDAFAFFEDDIVATLRQVLGMSESAAQNWFNGTETVETSIAQLGLEIKEYVDSQPHDFRLLFMIDEVGQYVGGDTDLLINLQSLVEKIGSECEGKVWVVCTGQEAIDEIIKARENEFSRIQARFKTRLSLSSSSADEVIQKRILLKTPEAEQDLEQVFTVNDSVLRNLFSFSGAILDIKGYGSADEFARNFPFVPYQFILMQKVFAEIRKHGNSGKHLSGGERSMLSGFQEAAQR
;
A
#
# COMPACT_ATOMS: atom_id res chain seq x y z
N PHE A 1 -25.79 6.41 -23.50
CA PHE A 1 -25.96 4.94 -23.57
C PHE A 1 -27.40 4.54 -23.30
N GLU A 2 -27.95 4.73 -22.10
CA GLU A 2 -29.33 4.30 -21.77
C GLU A 2 -30.39 4.86 -22.72
N GLU A 3 -30.28 6.14 -23.10
CA GLU A 3 -31.19 6.77 -24.08
C GLU A 3 -31.07 6.19 -25.51
N ILE A 4 -29.91 5.60 -25.86
CA ILE A 4 -29.60 5.10 -27.21
C ILE A 4 -29.89 3.60 -27.33
N ASN A 5 -29.39 2.81 -26.38
CA ASN A 5 -29.50 1.35 -26.34
C ASN A 5 -30.79 0.87 -25.64
N GLY A 6 -31.39 1.69 -24.77
CA GLY A 6 -32.60 1.36 -24.01
C GLY A 6 -32.36 0.54 -22.72
N GLY A 7 -31.12 0.09 -22.47
CA GLY A 7 -30.71 -0.60 -21.24
C GLY A 7 -29.72 0.22 -20.40
N THR A 8 -29.62 -0.06 -19.10
CA THR A 8 -28.69 0.66 -18.23
C THR A 8 -27.24 0.26 -18.54
N TRP A 9 -26.33 1.24 -18.54
CA TRP A 9 -24.91 0.98 -18.79
C TRP A 9 -24.30 -0.03 -17.80
N LEU A 10 -24.70 0.03 -16.53
CA LEU A 10 -24.17 -0.83 -15.47
C LEU A 10 -24.46 -2.31 -15.70
N GLU A 11 -25.60 -2.64 -16.32
CA GLU A 11 -26.01 -4.01 -16.63
C GLU A 11 -25.41 -4.50 -17.95
N SER A 12 -25.24 -3.61 -18.93
CA SER A 12 -24.80 -3.97 -20.28
C SER A 12 -23.28 -3.90 -20.48
N ARG A 13 -22.53 -3.29 -19.55
CA ARG A 13 -21.07 -3.08 -19.70
C ARG A 13 -20.27 -4.37 -19.89
N ASP A 14 -20.71 -5.49 -19.33
CA ASP A 14 -19.99 -6.77 -19.43
C ASP A 14 -20.06 -7.35 -20.86
N ALA A 15 -21.03 -6.90 -21.65
CA ALA A 15 -21.25 -7.28 -23.04
C ALA A 15 -21.06 -6.09 -24.00
N PHE A 16 -20.37 -5.03 -23.58
CA PHE A 16 -20.25 -3.79 -24.37
C PHE A 16 -19.67 -4.00 -25.78
N ALA A 17 -18.84 -5.02 -25.97
CA ALA A 17 -18.25 -5.40 -27.26
C ALA A 17 -19.30 -5.80 -28.33
N PHE A 18 -20.54 -6.11 -27.94
CA PHE A 18 -21.63 -6.41 -28.87
C PHE A 18 -22.45 -5.18 -29.28
N PHE A 19 -22.20 -4.03 -28.65
CA PHE A 19 -22.97 -2.80 -28.84
C PHE A 19 -22.13 -1.70 -29.49
N GLU A 20 -21.35 -2.05 -30.53
CA GLU A 20 -20.42 -1.11 -31.20
C GLU A 20 -21.10 0.20 -31.60
N ASP A 21 -22.19 0.13 -32.35
CA ASP A 21 -22.89 1.31 -32.85
C ASP A 21 -23.43 2.21 -31.71
N ASP A 22 -23.98 1.60 -30.66
CA ASP A 22 -24.54 2.33 -29.51
C ASP A 22 -23.45 2.98 -28.65
N ILE A 23 -22.31 2.31 -28.51
CA ILE A 23 -21.14 2.83 -27.79
C ILE A 23 -20.51 3.97 -28.60
N VAL A 24 -20.28 3.79 -29.90
CA VAL A 24 -19.75 4.83 -30.78
C VAL A 24 -20.67 6.06 -30.78
N ALA A 25 -21.98 5.87 -30.91
CA ALA A 25 -22.94 6.98 -30.82
C ALA A 25 -22.91 7.69 -29.46
N THR A 26 -22.81 6.92 -28.36
CA THR A 26 -22.69 7.48 -27.00
C THR A 26 -21.42 8.33 -26.85
N LEU A 27 -20.26 7.82 -27.29
CA LEU A 27 -18.98 8.52 -27.19
C LEU A 27 -18.98 9.82 -28.00
N ARG A 28 -19.57 9.81 -29.19
CA ARG A 28 -19.74 11.02 -30.01
C ARG A 28 -20.60 12.07 -29.31
N GLN A 29 -21.70 11.66 -28.67
CA GLN A 29 -22.64 12.59 -28.05
C GLN A 29 -22.14 13.14 -26.70
N VAL A 30 -21.49 12.30 -25.88
CA VAL A 30 -21.06 12.66 -24.52
C VAL A 30 -19.67 13.30 -24.51
N LEU A 31 -18.72 12.73 -25.25
CA LEU A 31 -17.33 13.18 -25.28
C LEU A 31 -17.02 14.07 -26.49
N GLY A 32 -17.98 14.28 -27.39
CA GLY A 32 -17.79 15.12 -28.58
C GLY A 32 -16.80 14.52 -29.60
N MET A 33 -16.52 13.22 -29.52
CA MET A 33 -15.58 12.54 -30.40
C MET A 33 -16.07 12.52 -31.86
N SER A 34 -15.14 12.48 -32.81
CA SER A 34 -15.48 12.15 -34.20
C SER A 34 -15.85 10.67 -34.32
N GLU A 35 -16.59 10.31 -35.38
CA GLU A 35 -17.02 8.93 -35.62
C GLU A 35 -15.83 7.96 -35.74
N SER A 36 -14.78 8.37 -36.47
CA SER A 36 -13.56 7.59 -36.61
C SER A 36 -12.79 7.43 -35.31
N ALA A 37 -12.73 8.47 -34.46
CA ALA A 37 -12.07 8.38 -33.16
C ALA A 37 -12.81 7.45 -32.20
N ALA A 38 -14.14 7.58 -32.11
CA ALA A 38 -14.97 6.71 -31.27
C ALA A 38 -14.89 5.25 -31.70
N GLN A 39 -14.82 4.98 -33.01
CA GLN A 39 -14.69 3.62 -33.54
C GLN A 39 -13.28 3.04 -33.32
N ASN A 40 -12.23 3.86 -33.40
CA ASN A 40 -10.88 3.43 -33.04
C ASN A 40 -10.74 3.13 -31.53
N TRP A 41 -11.37 3.94 -30.68
CA TRP A 41 -11.45 3.69 -29.24
C TRP A 41 -12.15 2.36 -28.94
N PHE A 42 -13.29 2.11 -29.59
CA PHE A 42 -14.05 0.87 -29.43
C PHE A 42 -13.25 -0.37 -29.87
N ASN A 43 -12.57 -0.26 -31.02
CA ASN A 43 -11.75 -1.34 -31.56
C ASN A 43 -10.45 -1.59 -30.78
N GLY A 44 -10.17 -0.81 -29.74
CA GLY A 44 -8.94 -0.90 -28.95
C GLY A 44 -7.68 -0.58 -29.76
N THR A 45 -7.84 0.04 -30.95
CA THR A 45 -6.74 0.46 -31.83
C THR A 45 -6.29 1.88 -31.52
N GLU A 46 -7.08 2.63 -30.75
CA GLU A 46 -6.58 3.81 -30.07
C GLU A 46 -5.65 3.34 -28.96
N THR A 47 -4.36 3.24 -29.28
CA THR A 47 -3.33 3.46 -28.27
C THR A 47 -3.58 4.86 -27.75
N VAL A 48 -4.32 4.97 -26.65
CA VAL A 48 -4.37 6.19 -25.88
C VAL A 48 -2.95 6.36 -25.32
N GLU A 49 -2.06 6.88 -26.16
CA GLU A 49 -0.86 7.55 -25.71
C GLU A 49 -1.36 8.83 -25.04
N THR A 50 -1.99 8.71 -23.87
CA THR A 50 -2.13 9.86 -22.98
C THR A 50 -0.71 10.21 -22.61
N SER A 51 -0.11 11.11 -23.40
CA SER A 51 1.23 11.58 -23.11
C SER A 51 1.21 12.10 -21.68
N ILE A 52 2.29 11.91 -20.94
CA ILE A 52 2.44 12.40 -19.57
C ILE A 52 2.11 13.91 -19.48
N ALA A 53 2.36 14.64 -20.57
CA ALA A 53 1.99 16.04 -20.70
C ALA A 53 0.47 16.26 -20.69
N GLN A 54 -0.28 15.44 -21.44
CA GLN A 54 -1.74 15.51 -21.52
C GLN A 54 -2.38 15.17 -20.16
N LEU A 55 -1.93 14.09 -19.51
CA LEU A 55 -2.42 13.72 -18.18
C LEU A 55 -2.16 14.82 -17.14
N GLY A 56 -0.98 15.45 -17.19
CA GLY A 56 -0.66 16.58 -16.31
C GLY A 56 -1.57 17.79 -16.53
N LEU A 57 -1.96 18.07 -17.77
CA LEU A 57 -2.90 19.14 -18.10
C LEU A 57 -4.32 18.83 -17.62
N GLU A 58 -4.80 17.61 -17.81
CA GLU A 58 -6.12 17.19 -17.34
C GLU A 58 -6.25 17.27 -15.82
N ILE A 59 -5.21 16.84 -15.09
CA ILE A 59 -5.15 16.98 -13.63
C ILE A 59 -5.20 18.46 -13.22
N LYS A 60 -4.47 19.32 -13.94
CA LYS A 60 -4.47 20.76 -13.69
C LYS A 60 -5.84 21.38 -13.93
N GLU A 61 -6.44 21.13 -15.08
CA GLU A 61 -7.78 21.63 -15.43
C GLU A 61 -8.82 21.18 -14.40
N TYR A 62 -8.74 19.92 -13.97
CA TYR A 62 -9.58 19.42 -12.90
C TYR A 62 -9.36 20.18 -11.60
N VAL A 63 -8.12 20.33 -11.13
CA VAL A 63 -7.80 21.03 -9.88
C VAL A 63 -8.19 22.51 -9.93
N ASP A 64 -8.06 23.17 -11.07
CA ASP A 64 -8.44 24.57 -11.25
C ASP A 64 -9.96 24.78 -11.35
N SER A 65 -10.72 23.74 -11.71
CA SER A 65 -12.19 23.75 -11.63
C SER A 65 -12.71 23.65 -10.18
N GLN A 66 -11.87 23.24 -9.23
CA GLN A 66 -12.24 23.05 -7.83
C GLN A 66 -12.04 24.33 -6.99
N PRO A 67 -12.63 24.41 -5.79
CA PRO A 67 -12.43 25.55 -4.89
C PRO A 67 -10.96 25.80 -4.54
N HIS A 68 -10.62 27.04 -4.18
CA HIS A 68 -9.24 27.46 -3.89
C HIS A 68 -8.51 26.62 -2.82
N ASP A 69 -9.24 26.05 -1.86
CA ASP A 69 -8.67 25.23 -0.77
C ASP A 69 -8.62 23.72 -1.11
N PHE A 70 -8.91 23.35 -2.36
CA PHE A 70 -8.86 21.95 -2.78
C PHE A 70 -7.41 21.46 -2.91
N ARG A 71 -7.15 20.28 -2.34
CA ARG A 71 -5.89 19.54 -2.52
C ARG A 71 -6.21 18.16 -3.07
N LEU A 72 -5.53 17.78 -4.14
CA LEU A 72 -5.68 16.45 -4.75
C LEU A 72 -4.56 15.54 -4.26
N LEU A 73 -4.92 14.39 -3.70
CA LEU A 73 -3.97 13.35 -3.33
C LEU A 73 -3.94 12.28 -4.42
N PHE A 74 -2.82 12.17 -5.12
CA PHE A 74 -2.57 11.17 -6.15
C PHE A 74 -1.77 10.02 -5.56
N MET A 75 -2.42 8.89 -5.29
CA MET A 75 -1.81 7.74 -4.63
C MET A 75 -1.49 6.63 -5.64
N ILE A 76 -0.25 6.16 -5.63
CA ILE A 76 0.23 5.05 -6.43
C ILE A 76 0.64 3.93 -5.48
N ASP A 77 -0.08 2.81 -5.55
CA ASP A 77 0.22 1.65 -4.71
C ASP A 77 1.26 0.74 -5.39
N GLU A 78 2.20 0.25 -4.60
CA GLU A 78 3.24 -0.71 -4.97
C GLU A 78 4.01 -0.36 -6.26
N VAL A 79 4.62 0.83 -6.27
CA VAL A 79 5.42 1.32 -7.39
C VAL A 79 6.54 0.36 -7.77
N GLY A 80 7.05 -0.42 -6.81
CA GLY A 80 8.08 -1.44 -7.05
C GLY A 80 7.61 -2.54 -8.00
N GLN A 81 6.33 -2.96 -7.95
CA GLN A 81 5.78 -3.94 -8.89
C GLN A 81 5.51 -3.32 -10.27
N TYR A 82 5.04 -2.07 -10.31
CA TYR A 82 4.81 -1.36 -11.57
C TYR A 82 6.11 -1.17 -12.36
N VAL A 83 7.18 -0.79 -11.67
CA VAL A 83 8.50 -0.59 -12.26
C VAL A 83 9.17 -1.93 -12.56
N GLY A 84 9.10 -2.90 -11.64
CA GLY A 84 9.79 -4.17 -11.76
C GLY A 84 11.30 -3.97 -12.01
N GLY A 85 11.73 -4.25 -13.25
CA GLY A 85 13.09 -3.95 -13.75
C GLY A 85 13.13 -3.00 -14.96
N ASP A 86 11.98 -2.48 -15.37
CA ASP A 86 11.84 -1.59 -16.52
C ASP A 86 12.14 -0.15 -16.12
N THR A 87 13.22 0.38 -16.67
CA THR A 87 13.72 1.73 -16.33
C THR A 87 12.88 2.80 -17.01
N ASP A 88 12.21 2.49 -18.13
CA ASP A 88 11.42 3.45 -18.88
C ASP A 88 10.12 3.78 -18.13
N LEU A 89 9.50 2.80 -17.46
CA LEU A 89 8.33 3.01 -16.60
C LEU A 89 8.65 3.90 -15.40
N LEU A 90 9.84 3.78 -14.84
CA LEU A 90 10.30 4.65 -13.76
C LEU A 90 10.52 6.09 -14.25
N ILE A 91 11.14 6.27 -15.41
CA ILE A 91 11.35 7.57 -16.04
C ILE A 91 10.00 8.23 -16.38
N ASN A 92 9.02 7.46 -16.81
CA ASN A 92 7.67 7.92 -17.06
C ASN A 92 7.00 8.43 -15.77
N LEU A 93 7.09 7.65 -14.69
CA LEU A 93 6.56 8.08 -13.40
C LEU A 93 7.25 9.36 -12.89
N GLN A 94 8.57 9.46 -13.06
CA GLN A 94 9.33 10.66 -12.72
C GLN A 94 8.82 11.87 -13.51
N SER A 95 8.68 11.72 -14.82
CA SER A 95 8.22 12.79 -15.71
C SER A 95 6.81 13.25 -15.35
N LEU A 96 5.95 12.32 -14.91
CA LEU A 96 4.60 12.64 -14.42
C LEU A 96 4.63 13.46 -13.14
N VAL A 97 5.42 13.03 -12.15
CA VAL A 97 5.54 13.75 -10.87
C VAL A 97 6.14 15.15 -11.08
N GLU A 98 7.13 15.28 -11.97
CA GLU A 98 7.70 16.59 -12.33
C GLU A 98 6.67 17.49 -13.00
N LYS A 99 5.92 16.96 -13.97
CA LYS A 99 4.89 17.71 -14.69
C LYS A 99 3.80 18.19 -13.73
N ILE A 100 3.28 17.31 -12.87
CA ILE A 100 2.30 17.66 -11.83
C ILE A 100 2.87 18.71 -10.89
N GLY A 101 4.11 18.55 -10.43
CA GLY A 101 4.76 19.51 -9.54
C GLY A 101 4.92 20.90 -10.16
N SER A 102 5.25 20.97 -11.46
CA SER A 102 5.40 22.23 -12.19
C SER A 102 4.06 22.90 -12.54
N GLU A 103 3.05 22.11 -12.89
CA GLU A 103 1.79 22.62 -13.44
C GLU A 103 0.74 22.92 -12.37
N CYS A 104 0.77 22.19 -11.25
CA CYS A 104 -0.27 22.26 -10.22
C CYS A 104 0.15 23.07 -8.99
N GLU A 105 1.33 23.70 -8.99
CA GLU A 105 1.82 24.64 -7.95
C GLU A 105 1.62 24.15 -6.49
N GLY A 106 1.77 22.85 -6.24
CA GLY A 106 1.59 22.24 -4.91
C GLY A 106 0.15 21.99 -4.47
N LYS A 107 -0.85 22.17 -5.34
CA LYS A 107 -2.24 21.72 -5.12
C LYS A 107 -2.41 20.21 -5.23
N VAL A 108 -1.50 19.52 -5.91
CA VAL A 108 -1.50 18.06 -6.05
C VAL A 108 -0.35 17.46 -5.26
N TRP A 109 -0.65 16.47 -4.42
CA TRP A 109 0.33 15.71 -3.66
C TRP A 109 0.41 14.30 -4.22
N VAL A 110 1.61 13.86 -4.60
CA VAL A 110 1.83 12.50 -5.10
C VAL A 110 2.40 11.65 -3.97
N VAL A 111 1.74 10.52 -3.68
CA VAL A 111 2.16 9.54 -2.68
C VAL A 111 2.38 8.21 -3.38
N CYS A 112 3.56 7.63 -3.23
CA CYS A 112 3.88 6.30 -3.75
C CYS A 112 4.16 5.36 -2.59
N THR A 113 3.66 4.13 -2.66
CA THR A 113 4.00 3.04 -1.72
C THR A 113 4.90 2.02 -2.42
N GLY A 114 5.70 1.27 -1.67
CA GLY A 114 6.51 0.16 -2.19
C GLY A 114 6.99 -0.75 -1.05
N GLN A 115 7.01 -2.06 -1.29
CA GLN A 115 7.33 -3.06 -0.27
C GLN A 115 8.80 -3.10 0.15
N GLU A 116 9.72 -2.94 -0.80
CA GLU A 116 11.13 -2.76 -0.49
C GLU A 116 11.39 -1.28 -0.31
N ALA A 117 12.30 -0.93 0.62
CA ALA A 117 12.91 0.38 0.56
C ALA A 117 13.38 0.52 -0.88
N ILE A 118 12.89 1.56 -1.58
CA ILE A 118 13.26 1.85 -2.97
C ILE A 118 14.80 1.72 -3.13
N ASP A 119 15.56 1.92 -2.05
CA ASP A 119 16.98 1.61 -1.85
C ASP A 119 17.49 0.24 -2.39
N GLU A 120 16.73 -0.88 -2.32
CA GLU A 120 17.19 -2.17 -2.90
C GLU A 120 17.03 -2.24 -4.43
N ILE A 121 15.99 -1.62 -4.99
CA ILE A 121 15.87 -1.39 -6.45
C ILE A 121 16.97 -0.39 -6.92
N ILE A 122 17.32 0.58 -6.08
CA ILE A 122 18.30 1.64 -6.34
C ILE A 122 19.74 1.13 -6.36
N LYS A 123 20.10 0.12 -5.55
CA LYS A 123 21.48 -0.37 -5.43
C LYS A 123 22.06 -0.94 -6.73
N ALA A 124 21.22 -1.38 -7.67
CA ALA A 124 21.70 -1.84 -8.97
C ALA A 124 22.15 -0.69 -9.89
N ARG A 125 21.69 0.56 -9.66
CA ARG A 125 21.85 1.70 -10.59
C ARG A 125 21.87 3.07 -9.88
N GLU A 126 22.78 3.20 -8.91
CA GLU A 126 22.98 4.38 -8.02
C GLU A 126 22.98 5.75 -8.74
N ASN A 127 23.54 5.82 -9.96
CA ASN A 127 23.73 7.07 -10.68
C ASN A 127 22.45 7.67 -11.29
N GLU A 128 21.50 6.84 -11.73
CA GLU A 128 20.25 7.30 -12.35
C GLU A 128 19.22 7.71 -11.29
N PHE A 129 19.18 6.99 -10.16
CA PHE A 129 18.22 7.22 -9.09
C PHE A 129 18.57 8.36 -8.14
N SER A 130 19.85 8.73 -7.99
CA SER A 130 20.28 9.86 -7.13
C SER A 130 19.56 11.18 -7.49
N ARG A 131 19.24 11.40 -8.78
CA ARG A 131 18.48 12.59 -9.25
C ARG A 131 16.98 12.52 -8.93
N ILE A 132 16.43 11.32 -8.74
CA ILE A 132 15.01 11.09 -8.41
C ILE A 132 14.79 11.20 -6.90
N GLN A 133 15.70 10.68 -6.10
CA GLN A 133 15.65 10.81 -4.64
C GLN A 133 15.61 12.28 -4.19
N ALA A 134 16.34 13.15 -4.90
CA ALA A 134 16.33 14.59 -4.63
C ALA A 134 14.95 15.25 -4.79
N ARG A 135 14.01 14.61 -5.53
CA ARG A 135 12.65 15.09 -5.76
C ARG A 135 11.64 14.54 -4.74
N PHE A 136 11.82 13.30 -4.27
CA PHE A 136 11.06 12.69 -3.18
C PHE A 136 11.77 12.91 -1.83
N LYS A 137 11.89 14.16 -1.40
CA LYS A 137 12.62 14.51 -0.17
C LYS A 137 11.96 13.96 1.10
N THR A 138 10.64 13.82 1.11
CA THR A 138 9.89 13.33 2.26
C THR A 138 9.71 11.83 2.15
N ARG A 139 10.63 11.07 2.73
CA ARG A 139 10.49 9.61 2.88
C ARG A 139 9.83 9.30 4.21
N LEU A 140 8.60 8.79 4.14
CA LEU A 140 7.95 8.17 5.30
C LEU A 140 8.28 6.68 5.27
N SER A 141 9.36 6.30 5.95
CA SER A 141 9.67 4.89 6.16
C SER A 141 8.76 4.38 7.28
N LEU A 142 7.80 3.53 6.93
CA LEU A 142 7.07 2.75 7.91
C LEU A 142 7.95 1.56 8.27
N SER A 143 8.60 1.60 9.42
CA SER A 143 9.39 0.47 9.90
C SER A 143 8.49 -0.69 10.34
N SER A 144 8.97 -1.91 10.10
CA SER A 144 8.36 -3.16 10.57
C SER A 144 8.25 -3.27 12.10
N SER A 145 8.86 -2.33 12.84
CA SER A 145 8.61 -2.09 14.27
C SER A 145 7.19 -1.65 14.59
N SER A 146 6.30 -1.59 13.60
CA SER A 146 4.86 -1.33 13.79
C SER A 146 4.02 -2.60 13.66
N ALA A 147 4.61 -3.75 13.28
CA ALA A 147 3.86 -4.98 13.06
C ALA A 147 3.26 -5.52 14.38
N ASP A 148 3.99 -5.38 15.48
CA ASP A 148 3.50 -5.65 16.84
C ASP A 148 2.33 -4.73 17.22
N GLU A 149 2.42 -3.42 16.96
CA GLU A 149 1.30 -2.49 17.16
C GLU A 149 0.07 -2.88 16.34
N VAL A 150 0.26 -3.29 15.08
CA VAL A 150 -0.84 -3.73 14.23
C VAL A 150 -1.46 -5.02 14.78
N ILE A 151 -0.65 -5.99 15.24
CA ILE A 151 -1.17 -7.22 15.86
C ILE A 151 -1.95 -6.88 17.14
N GLN A 152 -1.40 -6.03 18.01
CA GLN A 152 -2.04 -5.59 19.25
C GLN A 152 -3.39 -4.93 18.97
N LYS A 153 -3.44 -3.97 18.04
CA LYS A 153 -4.66 -3.17 17.76
C LYS A 153 -5.67 -3.89 16.87
N ARG A 154 -5.24 -4.81 15.99
CA ARG A 154 -6.12 -5.45 15.00
C ARG A 154 -6.57 -6.85 15.38
N ILE A 155 -5.72 -7.62 16.05
CA ILE A 155 -5.98 -9.03 16.39
C ILE A 155 -6.24 -9.17 17.89
N LEU A 156 -5.45 -8.48 18.72
CA LEU A 156 -5.48 -8.64 20.17
C LEU A 156 -6.28 -7.56 20.90
N LEU A 157 -7.03 -6.72 20.19
CA LEU A 157 -7.79 -5.65 20.82
C LEU A 157 -8.75 -6.24 21.86
N LYS A 158 -8.64 -5.77 23.10
CA LYS A 158 -9.45 -6.22 24.22
C LYS A 158 -10.65 -5.29 24.42
N THR A 159 -11.71 -5.81 25.03
CA THR A 159 -12.75 -4.93 25.60
C THR A 159 -12.21 -4.31 26.89
N PRO A 160 -12.73 -3.14 27.32
CA PRO A 160 -12.29 -2.49 28.54
C PRO A 160 -12.37 -3.40 29.78
N GLU A 161 -13.38 -4.27 29.85
CA GLU A 161 -13.55 -5.21 30.96
C GLU A 161 -12.46 -6.29 30.95
N ALA A 162 -12.20 -6.88 29.77
CA ALA A 162 -11.17 -7.92 29.62
C ALA A 162 -9.75 -7.37 29.87
N GLU A 163 -9.50 -6.11 29.50
CA GLU A 163 -8.23 -5.43 29.79
C GLU A 163 -8.01 -5.31 31.30
N GLN A 164 -9.02 -4.84 32.06
CA GLN A 164 -8.95 -4.74 33.52
C GLN A 164 -8.75 -6.11 34.18
N ASP A 165 -9.45 -7.14 33.72
CA ASP A 165 -9.30 -8.50 34.24
C ASP A 165 -7.88 -9.03 34.01
N LEU A 166 -7.32 -8.82 32.81
CA LEU A 166 -5.95 -9.24 32.47
C LEU A 166 -4.89 -8.49 33.29
N GLU A 167 -5.07 -7.19 33.51
CA GLU A 167 -4.18 -6.39 34.37
C GLU A 167 -4.18 -6.89 35.82
N GLN A 168 -5.35 -7.27 36.35
CA GLN A 168 -5.47 -7.86 37.69
C GLN A 168 -4.77 -9.22 37.75
N VAL A 169 -4.98 -10.08 36.74
CA VAL A 169 -4.30 -11.39 36.64
C VAL A 169 -2.78 -11.19 36.62
N PHE A 170 -2.28 -10.22 35.86
CA PHE A 170 -0.85 -9.91 35.85
C PHE A 170 -0.37 -9.45 37.22
N THR A 171 -1.09 -8.53 37.87
CA THR A 171 -0.70 -7.97 39.17
C THR A 171 -0.58 -9.06 40.25
N VAL A 172 -1.47 -10.05 40.23
CA VAL A 172 -1.41 -11.21 41.15
C VAL A 172 -0.22 -12.12 40.84
N ASN A 173 0.18 -12.24 39.56
CA ASN A 173 1.16 -13.21 39.09
C ASN A 173 2.51 -12.59 38.65
N ASP A 174 2.73 -11.29 38.83
CA ASP A 174 3.87 -10.54 38.27
C ASP A 174 5.22 -11.18 38.60
N SER A 175 5.42 -11.58 39.86
CA SER A 175 6.65 -12.22 40.31
C SER A 175 6.91 -13.56 39.62
N VAL A 176 5.86 -14.35 39.39
CA VAL A 176 5.96 -15.64 38.70
C VAL A 176 6.25 -15.43 37.23
N LEU A 177 5.53 -14.51 36.57
CA LEU A 177 5.69 -14.21 35.15
C LEU A 177 7.07 -13.62 34.85
N ARG A 178 7.57 -12.70 35.68
CA ARG A 178 8.92 -12.14 35.52
C ARG A 178 10.01 -13.20 35.64
N ASN A 179 9.86 -14.13 36.58
CA ASN A 179 10.82 -15.23 36.74
C ASN A 179 10.76 -16.22 35.57
N LEU A 180 9.57 -16.59 35.11
CA LEU A 180 9.39 -17.51 33.98
C LEU A 180 9.98 -16.98 32.68
N PHE A 181 9.87 -15.68 32.43
CA PHE A 181 10.34 -15.03 31.21
C PHE A 181 11.66 -14.26 31.37
N SER A 182 12.44 -14.57 32.42
CA SER A 182 13.79 -14.05 32.63
C SER A 182 14.81 -15.02 32.04
N PHE A 183 15.47 -14.61 30.95
CA PHE A 183 16.47 -15.43 30.26
C PHE A 183 17.90 -15.02 30.65
N SER A 184 18.69 -15.94 31.19
CA SER A 184 20.11 -15.70 31.49
C SER A 184 20.95 -15.73 30.21
N GLY A 185 21.74 -14.67 29.95
CA GLY A 185 22.62 -14.59 28.77
C GLY A 185 21.89 -14.29 27.45
N ALA A 186 20.63 -13.86 27.52
CA ALA A 186 19.87 -13.50 26.33
C ALA A 186 20.41 -12.25 25.64
N ILE A 187 20.22 -12.22 24.31
CA ILE A 187 20.33 -10.99 23.50
C ILE A 187 19.42 -9.93 24.14
N LEU A 188 19.92 -8.71 24.29
CA LEU A 188 19.33 -7.59 25.07
C LEU A 188 17.82 -7.33 24.83
N ASP A 189 17.25 -7.78 23.72
CA ASP A 189 15.88 -7.52 23.30
C ASP A 189 14.89 -8.66 23.58
N ILE A 190 15.33 -9.83 24.06
CA ILE A 190 14.42 -10.96 24.39
C ILE A 190 13.95 -10.78 25.84
N LYS A 191 12.76 -10.21 26.02
CA LYS A 191 12.18 -9.92 27.34
C LYS A 191 10.75 -10.47 27.47
N GLY A 192 10.37 -10.77 28.71
CA GLY A 192 8.98 -10.98 29.11
C GLY A 192 8.20 -9.66 29.21
N TYR A 193 7.06 -9.69 29.90
CA TYR A 193 6.23 -8.51 30.14
C TYR A 193 6.92 -7.47 31.04
N GLY A 194 6.84 -6.20 30.65
CA GLY A 194 7.33 -5.06 31.42
C GLY A 194 6.32 -4.50 32.40
N SER A 195 5.02 -4.52 32.06
CA SER A 195 3.92 -3.99 32.87
C SER A 195 2.61 -4.80 32.73
N ALA A 196 1.64 -4.54 33.61
CA ALA A 196 0.28 -5.11 33.55
C ALA A 196 -0.45 -4.71 32.26
N ASP A 197 -0.33 -3.45 31.88
CA ASP A 197 -0.85 -2.88 30.65
C ASP A 197 -0.22 -3.53 29.39
N GLU A 198 1.10 -3.77 29.40
CA GLU A 198 1.77 -4.52 28.33
C GLU A 198 1.32 -6.00 28.29
N PHE A 199 1.07 -6.61 29.44
CA PHE A 199 0.50 -7.95 29.50
C PHE A 199 -0.90 -7.99 28.87
N ALA A 200 -1.79 -7.07 29.25
CA ALA A 200 -3.16 -7.04 28.73
C ALA A 200 -3.19 -6.84 27.21
N ARG A 201 -2.33 -5.96 26.66
CA ARG A 201 -2.20 -5.75 25.21
C ARG A 201 -1.68 -6.95 24.45
N ASN A 202 -0.71 -7.66 25.02
CA ASN A 202 0.00 -8.74 24.31
C ASN A 202 -0.63 -10.12 24.51
N PHE A 203 -1.38 -10.33 25.58
CA PHE A 203 -2.00 -11.63 25.89
C PHE A 203 -2.83 -12.15 24.70
N PRO A 204 -2.66 -13.43 24.29
CA PRO A 204 -1.96 -14.52 25.00
C PRO A 204 -0.46 -14.65 24.71
N PHE A 205 0.13 -13.72 23.95
CA PHE A 205 1.53 -13.77 23.53
C PHE A 205 2.45 -13.00 24.48
N VAL A 206 3.73 -13.39 24.49
CA VAL A 206 4.78 -12.75 25.29
C VAL A 206 5.61 -11.83 24.39
N PRO A 207 6.06 -10.63 24.84
CA PRO A 207 6.77 -9.66 24.00
C PRO A 207 7.90 -10.22 23.13
N TYR A 208 8.75 -11.09 23.67
CA TYR A 208 9.83 -11.69 22.89
C TYR A 208 9.35 -12.54 21.69
N GLN A 209 8.13 -13.08 21.71
CA GLN A 209 7.58 -13.92 20.64
C GLN A 209 7.38 -13.10 19.36
N PHE A 210 6.99 -11.82 19.46
CA PHE A 210 6.90 -10.94 18.30
C PHE A 210 8.27 -10.75 17.64
N ILE A 211 9.29 -10.44 18.44
CA ILE A 211 10.67 -10.25 17.97
C ILE A 211 11.23 -11.54 17.37
N LEU A 212 10.96 -12.68 18.01
CA LEU A 212 11.43 -13.98 17.54
C LEU A 212 10.80 -14.33 16.19
N MET A 213 9.49 -14.18 16.06
CA MET A 213 8.79 -14.46 14.80
C MET A 213 9.25 -13.53 13.68
N GLN A 214 9.46 -12.24 13.96
CA GLN A 214 10.07 -11.29 13.02
C GLN A 214 11.44 -11.78 12.53
N LYS A 215 12.33 -12.19 13.44
CA LYS A 215 13.66 -12.72 13.10
C LYS A 215 13.57 -14.02 12.28
N VAL A 216 12.68 -14.94 12.64
CA VAL A 216 12.48 -16.20 11.92
C VAL A 216 11.99 -15.93 10.50
N PHE A 217 10.96 -15.10 10.31
CA PHE A 217 10.47 -14.77 8.96
C PHE A 217 11.51 -14.02 8.13
N ALA A 218 12.31 -13.13 8.74
CA ALA A 218 13.40 -12.45 8.05
C ALA A 218 14.47 -13.45 7.55
N GLU A 219 14.83 -14.45 8.37
CA GLU A 219 15.81 -15.47 7.98
C GLU A 219 15.27 -16.47 6.96
N ILE A 220 13.99 -16.86 7.06
CA ILE A 220 13.31 -17.67 6.03
C ILE A 220 13.32 -16.94 4.69
N ARG A 221 13.05 -15.62 4.69
CA ARG A 221 13.10 -14.81 3.46
C ARG A 221 14.49 -14.78 2.84
N LYS A 222 15.56 -14.70 3.66
CA LYS A 222 16.95 -14.68 3.17
C LYS A 222 17.42 -16.03 2.62
N HIS A 223 17.02 -17.14 3.25
CA HIS A 223 17.59 -18.47 2.97
C HIS A 223 16.63 -19.44 2.26
N GLY A 224 15.35 -19.07 2.07
CA GLY A 224 14.36 -19.93 1.44
C GLY A 224 14.61 -20.13 -0.07
N ASN A 225 14.77 -21.40 -0.48
CA ASN A 225 14.93 -21.80 -1.89
C ASN A 225 13.69 -21.50 -2.78
N SER A 226 12.54 -21.20 -2.18
CA SER A 226 11.31 -20.82 -2.87
C SER A 226 11.08 -19.32 -2.76
N GLY A 227 11.88 -18.57 -3.52
CA GLY A 227 11.55 -17.25 -4.01
C GLY A 227 11.80 -16.08 -3.06
N LYS A 228 12.59 -15.13 -3.55
CA LYS A 228 12.54 -13.69 -3.25
C LYS A 228 11.13 -13.05 -3.37
N HIS A 229 10.07 -13.85 -3.57
CA HIS A 229 8.68 -13.45 -3.74
C HIS A 229 7.78 -13.83 -2.56
N LEU A 230 8.34 -14.08 -1.37
CA LEU A 230 7.56 -13.97 -0.12
C LEU A 230 7.33 -12.48 0.18
N SER A 231 6.54 -11.83 -0.66
CA SER A 231 5.99 -10.47 -0.57
C SER A 231 5.02 -10.29 0.62
N GLY A 232 5.06 -11.20 1.60
CA GLY A 232 4.08 -11.30 2.67
C GLY A 232 4.65 -11.68 4.03
N GLY A 233 5.93 -11.39 4.34
CA GLY A 233 6.49 -11.73 5.67
C GLY A 233 5.65 -11.19 6.83
N GLU A 234 5.17 -9.94 6.71
CA GLU A 234 4.29 -9.32 7.71
C GLU A 234 2.86 -9.90 7.67
N ARG A 235 2.33 -10.23 6.48
CA ARG A 235 1.02 -10.88 6.34
C ARG A 235 1.01 -12.31 6.89
N SER A 236 2.07 -13.07 6.66
CA SER A 236 2.29 -14.41 7.20
C SER A 236 2.45 -14.39 8.71
N MET A 237 3.11 -13.35 9.24
CA MET A 237 3.20 -13.11 10.67
C MET A 237 1.82 -12.80 11.25
N LEU A 238 1.09 -11.86 10.67
CA LEU A 238 -0.28 -11.51 11.07
C LEU A 238 -1.20 -12.75 11.04
N SER A 239 -1.17 -13.54 9.96
CA SER A 239 -1.98 -14.76 9.86
C SER A 239 -1.58 -15.81 10.89
N GLY A 240 -0.28 -15.97 11.17
CA GLY A 240 0.20 -16.89 12.19
C GLY A 240 -0.26 -16.52 13.60
N PHE A 241 -0.18 -15.23 13.97
CA PHE A 241 -0.70 -14.74 15.25
C PHE A 241 -2.22 -14.83 15.32
N GLN A 242 -2.92 -14.53 14.21
CA GLN A 242 -4.38 -14.64 14.15
C GLN A 242 -4.86 -16.09 14.32
N GLU A 243 -4.25 -17.05 13.62
CA GLU A 243 -4.62 -18.47 13.74
C GLU A 243 -4.33 -19.01 15.15
N ALA A 244 -3.22 -18.59 15.76
CA ALA A 244 -2.87 -18.98 17.12
C ALA A 244 -3.79 -18.35 18.18
N ALA A 245 -4.35 -17.16 17.93
CA ALA A 245 -5.24 -16.48 18.88
C ALA A 245 -6.72 -16.89 18.73
N GLN A 246 -7.13 -17.41 17.56
CA GLN A 246 -8.52 -17.80 17.27
C GLN A 246 -8.83 -19.28 17.54
N ARG A 247 -7.81 -20.10 17.79
CA ARG A 247 -7.96 -21.51 18.21
C ARG A 247 -8.01 -21.63 19.73
#